data_AF-A0A529T995-F1
#
_entry.id   AF-A0A529T995-F1
#
_cell.length_a   1.000
_cell.length_b   1.000
_cell.length_c   1.000
_cell.angle_alpha   90.00
_cell.angle_beta   90.00
_cell.angle_gamma   90.00
#
_symmetry.space_group_name_H-M   'P 1'
#
loop_
_entity.id
_entity.type
_entity.pdbx_description
1 polymer ?
#
loop_
_entity_poly.entity_id
_entity_poly.type
_entity_poly.pdbx_seq_one_letter_code
_entity_poly.pdbx_strand_id
1 'polypeptide(L)'
;NGRVEQIQVKQADAATNWVWGAFKMPGRIFHQLAALWRQRDGVDEYFGTLVNAYLAGGGEAYGVKAGTAYVDVGTFNGYRTALRLLESNDAIDDGTLPTFASQDCPAVPTVPGEGA
;
A
#
# COMPACT_ATOMS: atom_id res chain seq x y z
N ASN A 1 -1.00 19.33 -8.09
CA ASN A 1 -0.55 19.25 -6.67
C ASN A 1 -0.84 17.88 -6.02
N GLY A 2 -1.33 16.88 -6.77
CA GLY A 2 -1.52 15.52 -6.24
C GLY A 2 -2.74 15.36 -5.32
N ARG A 3 -3.50 16.42 -5.04
CA ARG A 3 -4.75 16.33 -4.30
C ARG A 3 -5.77 15.56 -5.13
N VAL A 4 -6.50 14.67 -4.46
CA VAL A 4 -7.56 13.87 -5.07
C VAL A 4 -8.86 14.65 -4.99
N GLU A 5 -9.54 14.79 -6.12
CA GLU A 5 -10.84 15.45 -6.20
C GLU A 5 -11.99 14.42 -6.13
N GLN A 6 -11.85 13.32 -6.86
CA GLN A 6 -12.83 12.24 -6.93
C GLN A 6 -12.15 10.90 -7.26
N ILE A 7 -12.71 9.81 -6.75
CA ILE A 7 -12.40 8.44 -7.16
C ILE A 7 -13.55 7.89 -8.00
N GLN A 8 -13.26 7.47 -9.22
CA GLN A 8 -14.24 6.90 -10.14
C GLN A 8 -14.19 5.37 -10.06
N VAL A 9 -15.20 4.78 -9.42
CA VAL A 9 -15.27 3.34 -9.17
C VAL A 9 -15.99 2.65 -10.31
N LYS A 10 -15.31 1.72 -11.00
CA LYS A 10 -15.87 0.87 -12.06
C LYS A 10 -16.59 1.67 -13.17
N GLN A 11 -16.15 2.90 -13.44
CA GLN A 11 -16.66 3.73 -14.54
C GLN A 11 -15.94 3.35 -15.84
N ALA A 12 -16.72 3.05 -16.88
CA ALA A 12 -16.16 2.65 -18.18
C ALA A 12 -15.42 3.81 -18.88
N ASP A 13 -15.86 5.03 -18.65
CA ASP A 13 -15.36 6.29 -19.19
C ASP A 13 -14.62 7.12 -18.11
N ALA A 14 -13.79 6.45 -17.31
CA ALA A 14 -13.02 7.14 -16.28
C ALA A 14 -12.20 8.30 -16.89
N ALA A 15 -12.26 9.46 -16.25
CA ALA A 15 -11.62 10.70 -16.69
C ALA A 15 -10.08 10.60 -16.76
N THR A 16 -9.49 9.62 -16.07
CA THR A 16 -8.05 9.37 -16.08
C THR A 16 -7.75 7.88 -16.07
N ASN A 17 -6.56 7.53 -16.54
CA ASN A 17 -6.01 6.17 -16.44
C ASN A 17 -5.31 5.90 -15.09
N TRP A 18 -5.55 6.72 -14.06
CA TRP A 18 -4.87 6.59 -12.78
C TRP A 18 -5.61 5.59 -11.87
N VAL A 19 -4.96 4.46 -11.58
CA VAL A 19 -5.52 3.38 -10.78
C VAL A 19 -4.92 3.39 -9.38
N TRP A 20 -5.79 3.25 -8.39
CA TRP A 20 -5.43 3.21 -6.97
C TRP A 20 -5.03 1.78 -6.60
N GLY A 21 -3.73 1.54 -6.41
CA GLY A 21 -3.22 0.20 -6.08
C GLY A 21 -3.10 -0.10 -4.58
N ALA A 22 -2.96 0.93 -3.74
CA ALA A 22 -2.83 0.79 -2.30
C ALA A 22 -3.21 2.08 -1.58
N PHE A 23 -3.57 1.96 -0.30
CA PHE A 23 -3.84 3.10 0.59
C PHE A 23 -2.96 3.03 1.82
N LYS A 24 -2.47 4.20 2.25
CA LYS A 24 -1.90 4.40 3.58
C LYS A 24 -2.57 5.59 4.23
N MET A 25 -2.76 5.52 5.53
CA MET A 25 -3.30 6.63 6.31
C MET A 25 -2.91 6.47 7.79
N PRO A 26 -2.89 7.56 8.57
CA PRO A 26 -2.83 7.46 10.02
C PRO A 26 -4.03 6.67 10.57
N GLY A 27 -3.84 5.89 11.64
CA GLY A 27 -4.92 5.10 12.25
C GLY A 27 -6.15 5.93 12.66
N ARG A 28 -5.96 7.17 13.09
CA ARG A 28 -7.07 8.11 13.37
C ARG A 28 -7.97 8.35 12.16
N ILE A 29 -7.40 8.43 10.96
CA ILE A 29 -8.16 8.65 9.72
C ILE A 29 -8.91 7.37 9.37
N PHE A 30 -8.29 6.21 9.57
CA PHE A 30 -8.96 4.93 9.38
C PHE A 30 -10.18 4.76 10.30
N HIS A 31 -10.07 5.17 11.57
CA HIS A 31 -11.20 5.20 12.49
C HIS A 31 -12.31 6.18 12.07
N GLN A 32 -11.95 7.35 11.54
CA GLN A 32 -12.93 8.31 10.99
C GLN A 32 -13.69 7.73 9.79
N LEU A 33 -12.98 7.08 8.86
CA LEU A 33 -13.62 6.41 7.73
C LEU A 33 -14.53 5.27 8.19
N ALA A 34 -14.12 4.48 9.19
CA ALA A 34 -14.96 3.42 9.75
C ALA A 34 -16.21 3.98 10.46
N ALA A 35 -16.11 5.14 11.12
CA ALA A 35 -17.26 5.82 11.71
C ALA A 35 -18.21 6.36 10.62
N LEU A 36 -17.66 6.99 9.58
CA LEU A 36 -18.43 7.48 8.43
C LEU A 36 -19.18 6.34 7.72
N TRP A 37 -18.51 5.22 7.48
CA TRP A 37 -19.14 4.04 6.86
C TRP A 37 -20.31 3.51 7.69
N ARG A 38 -20.16 3.42 9.02
CA ARG A 38 -21.25 3.02 9.92
C ARG A 38 -22.39 4.03 9.96
N GLN A 39 -22.09 5.33 9.94
CA GLN A 39 -23.11 6.38 9.88
C GLN A 39 -23.94 6.31 8.58
N ARG A 40 -23.35 5.76 7.52
CA ARG A 40 -23.97 5.54 6.21
C ARG A 40 -24.56 4.13 6.08
N ASP A 41 -24.82 3.45 7.21
CA ASP A 41 -25.36 2.10 7.31
C ASP A 41 -24.57 1.04 6.50
N GLY A 42 -23.27 1.27 6.30
CA GLY A 42 -22.40 0.36 5.59
C GLY A 42 -22.65 0.28 4.08
N VAL A 43 -23.37 1.24 3.49
CA VAL A 43 -23.80 1.20 2.07
C VAL A 43 -22.65 1.26 1.06
N ASP A 44 -21.49 1.78 1.46
CA ASP A 44 -20.35 1.93 0.54
C ASP A 44 -19.65 0.57 0.33
N GLU A 45 -20.03 -0.13 -0.75
CA GLU A 45 -19.43 -1.41 -1.17
C GLU A 45 -17.93 -1.26 -1.48
N TYR A 46 -17.56 -0.17 -2.16
CA TYR A 46 -16.19 0.10 -2.58
C TYR A 46 -15.55 1.17 -1.71
N PHE A 47 -14.28 0.97 -1.37
CA PHE A 47 -13.51 1.93 -0.57
C PHE A 47 -13.45 3.32 -1.23
N GLY A 48 -13.40 3.38 -2.56
CA GLY A 48 -13.43 4.65 -3.30
C GLY A 48 -14.73 5.45 -3.07
N THR A 49 -15.86 4.77 -2.93
CA THR A 49 -17.15 5.41 -2.63
C THR A 49 -17.13 6.04 -1.23
N LEU A 50 -16.59 5.32 -0.24
CA LEU A 50 -16.42 5.85 1.12
C LEU A 50 -15.45 7.04 1.16
N VAL A 51 -14.34 6.98 0.43
CA VAL A 51 -13.39 8.09 0.36
C VAL A 51 -14.02 9.32 -0.33
N ASN A 52 -14.84 9.15 -1.36
CA ASN A 52 -15.57 10.28 -1.95
C ASN A 52 -16.49 10.97 -0.94
N ALA A 53 -17.18 10.21 -0.08
CA ALA A 53 -17.98 10.78 1.00
C ALA A 53 -17.12 11.54 2.02
N TYR A 54 -15.93 11.02 2.35
CA TYR A 54 -14.96 11.69 3.22
C TYR A 54 -14.45 13.01 2.61
N LEU A 55 -14.14 13.02 1.31
CA LEU A 55 -13.73 14.23 0.58
C LEU A 55 -14.86 15.29 0.56
N ALA A 56 -16.10 14.87 0.31
CA ALA A 56 -17.27 15.74 0.34
C ALA A 56 -17.51 16.34 1.73
N GLY A 57 -17.12 15.64 2.80
CA GLY A 57 -17.11 16.14 4.18
C GLY A 57 -15.95 17.07 4.52
N GLY A 58 -15.12 17.47 3.54
CA GLY A 58 -13.95 18.34 3.75
C GLY A 58 -12.66 17.59 4.09
N GLY A 59 -12.69 16.26 4.07
CA GLY A 59 -11.49 15.44 4.16
C GLY A 59 -10.57 15.61 2.96
N GLU A 60 -9.31 15.22 3.11
CA GLU A 60 -8.31 15.29 2.04
C GLU A 60 -7.65 13.94 1.78
N ALA A 61 -7.35 13.69 0.51
CA ALA A 61 -6.53 12.57 0.06
C ALA A 61 -5.57 13.05 -1.02
N TYR A 62 -4.44 12.35 -1.12
CA TYR A 62 -3.37 12.70 -2.04
C TYR A 62 -2.92 11.46 -2.82
N GLY A 63 -2.85 11.59 -4.14
CA GLY A 63 -2.36 10.57 -5.03
C GLY A 63 -0.83 10.59 -5.13
N VAL A 64 -0.21 9.44 -4.91
CA VAL A 64 1.23 9.25 -5.06
C VAL A 64 1.47 8.20 -6.15
N LYS A 65 2.11 8.59 -7.25
CA LYS A 65 2.55 7.64 -8.27
C LYS A 65 3.74 6.87 -7.72
N ALA A 66 3.52 5.62 -7.32
CA ALA A 66 4.53 4.72 -6.80
C ALA A 66 4.51 3.41 -7.58
N GLY A 67 5.67 2.75 -7.64
CA GLY A 67 5.86 1.53 -8.41
C GLY A 67 6.10 1.78 -9.91
N THR A 68 6.55 0.73 -10.59
CA THR A 68 6.87 0.75 -12.03
C THR A 68 5.83 -0.02 -12.86
N ALA A 69 5.08 -0.92 -12.23
CA ALA A 69 4.04 -1.72 -12.86
C ALA A 69 2.87 -1.99 -11.90
N TYR A 70 1.68 -2.15 -12.45
CA TYR A 70 0.48 -2.58 -11.74
C TYR A 70 -0.16 -3.73 -12.52
N VAL A 71 -0.38 -4.87 -11.87
CA VAL A 71 -0.86 -6.10 -12.52
C VAL A 71 -2.02 -6.69 -11.73
N ASP A 72 -3.10 -7.02 -12.42
CA ASP A 72 -4.21 -7.77 -11.85
C ASP A 72 -3.87 -9.27 -11.78
N VAL A 73 -3.51 -9.74 -10.60
CA VAL A 73 -3.18 -11.15 -10.34
C VAL A 73 -4.40 -12.06 -10.18
N GLY A 74 -5.63 -11.53 -10.33
CA GLY A 74 -6.87 -12.33 -10.30
C GLY A 74 -7.09 -13.17 -11.56
N THR A 75 -6.25 -13.01 -12.59
CA THR A 75 -6.32 -13.78 -13.84
C THR A 75 -5.05 -14.62 -14.03
N PHE A 76 -5.14 -15.74 -14.75
CA PHE A 76 -3.97 -16.57 -15.03
C PHE A 76 -2.87 -15.82 -15.80
N ASN A 77 -3.27 -15.00 -16.79
CA ASN A 77 -2.32 -14.18 -17.54
C ASN A 77 -1.66 -13.12 -16.65
N GLY A 78 -2.43 -12.48 -15.77
CA GLY A 78 -1.92 -11.50 -14.84
C GLY A 78 -0.97 -12.11 -13.80
N TYR A 79 -1.31 -13.28 -13.24
CA TYR A 79 -0.41 -14.03 -12.37
C TYR A 79 0.94 -14.34 -13.05
N ARG A 80 0.91 -14.87 -14.28
CA ARG A 80 2.15 -15.13 -15.06
C ARG A 80 2.93 -13.86 -15.36
N THR A 81 2.23 -12.75 -15.62
CA THR A 81 2.86 -11.45 -15.85
C THR A 81 3.57 -10.96 -14.58
N ALA A 82 2.93 -11.09 -13.41
CA ALA A 82 3.52 -10.72 -12.14
C ALA A 82 4.80 -11.52 -11.82
N LEU A 83 4.80 -12.84 -12.03
CA LEU A 83 6.00 -13.68 -11.84
C LEU A 83 7.16 -13.21 -12.73
N ARG A 84 6.92 -12.96 -14.01
CA ARG A 84 7.97 -12.47 -14.92
C ARG A 84 8.53 -11.12 -14.50
N LEU A 85 7.69 -10.22 -13.98
CA LEU A 85 8.15 -8.92 -13.49
C LEU A 85 9.04 -9.06 -12.26
N LEU A 86 8.75 -10.00 -11.37
CA LEU A 86 9.58 -10.30 -10.21
C LEU A 86 10.93 -10.90 -10.64
N GLU A 87 10.91 -11.91 -11.51
CA GLU A 87 12.13 -12.53 -12.06
C GLU A 87 13.03 -11.51 -12.79
N SER A 88 12.42 -10.58 -13.53
CA SER A 88 13.18 -9.54 -14.25
C SER A 88 13.73 -8.45 -13.33
N ASN A 89 13.06 -8.17 -12.22
CA ASN A 89 13.53 -7.18 -11.24
C ASN A 89 14.70 -7.71 -10.40
N ASP A 90 14.74 -9.01 -10.09
CA ASP A 90 15.90 -9.64 -9.43
C ASP A 90 17.17 -9.53 -10.31
N ALA A 91 17.03 -9.55 -11.63
CA ALA A 91 18.16 -9.40 -12.56
C ALA A 91 18.76 -7.97 -12.61
N ILE A 92 18.05 -6.96 -12.11
CA ILE A 92 18.56 -5.58 -12.01
C ILE A 92 19.28 -5.36 -10.65
N ASP A 93 18.99 -6.16 -9.63
CA ASP A 93 19.60 -6.06 -8.29
C ASP A 93 20.89 -6.91 -8.13
N ASP A 94 21.18 -7.83 -9.06
CA ASP A 94 22.41 -8.67 -9.07
C ASP A 94 23.68 -7.92 -9.54
N GLY A 95 23.70 -6.58 -9.40
CA GLY A 95 24.79 -5.70 -9.83
C GLY A 95 25.50 -4.94 -8.70
N THR A 96 24.97 -4.91 -7.48
CA THR A 96 25.68 -4.34 -6.33
C THR A 96 25.12 -4.91 -5.03
N LEU A 97 25.66 -6.05 -4.59
CA LEU A 97 25.63 -6.38 -3.17
C LEU A 97 26.50 -5.34 -2.43
N PRO A 98 25.96 -4.49 -1.54
CA PRO A 98 26.81 -3.89 -0.54
C PRO A 98 27.29 -5.05 0.35
N THR A 99 28.59 -5.30 0.31
CA THR A 99 29.26 -6.09 1.35
C THR A 99 28.95 -5.43 2.69
N PHE A 100 27.96 -5.93 3.42
CA PHE A 100 27.89 -5.71 4.86
C PHE A 100 29.07 -6.49 5.44
N ALA A 101 30.21 -5.81 5.57
CA ALA A 101 31.29 -6.29 6.40
C ALA A 101 30.70 -6.50 7.80
N SER A 102 30.70 -7.74 8.26
CA SER A 102 30.44 -8.09 9.63
C SER A 102 31.39 -7.29 10.51
N GLN A 103 30.90 -6.20 11.10
CA GLN A 103 31.57 -5.56 12.22
C GLN A 103 31.12 -6.32 13.46
N ASP A 104 32.12 -6.84 14.17
CA ASP A 104 32.02 -7.70 15.34
C ASP A 104 30.99 -7.18 16.36
N CYS A 105 29.98 -7.98 16.65
CA CYS A 105 29.19 -7.82 17.88
C CYS A 105 30.11 -8.17 19.07
N PRO A 106 30.31 -7.29 20.06
CA PRO A 106 30.96 -7.69 21.29
C PRO A 106 30.07 -8.71 22.01
N ALA A 107 30.65 -9.84 22.38
CA ALA A 107 29.99 -10.90 23.11
C ALA A 107 29.38 -10.38 24.42
N VAL A 108 28.11 -10.71 24.66
CA VAL A 108 27.41 -10.45 25.92
C VAL A 108 28.07 -11.28 27.03
N PRO A 109 28.42 -10.71 28.20
CA PRO A 109 28.95 -11.49 29.31
C PRO A 109 27.84 -12.34 29.93
N THR A 110 28.06 -13.65 30.01
CA THR A 110 27.26 -14.58 30.81
C THR A 110 27.57 -14.36 32.29
N VAL A 111 26.56 -14.01 33.08
CA VAL A 111 26.65 -13.94 34.55
C VAL A 111 26.23 -15.31 35.13
N PRO A 112 27.02 -15.96 36.00
CA PRO A 112 26.65 -17.23 36.62
C PRO A 112 25.50 -17.04 37.62
N GLY A 113 24.60 -18.02 37.68
CA GLY A 113 23.42 -17.98 38.54
C GLY A 113 23.72 -18.18 40.03
N GLU A 114 22.74 -17.79 40.85
CA GLU A 114 22.60 -18.25 42.23
C GLU A 114 21.18 -18.77 42.41
N GLY A 115 21.10 -20.01 42.89
CA GLY A 115 19.88 -20.58 43.41
C GLY A 115 19.66 -20.19 44.87
N ALA A 116 18.41 -20.23 45.28
CA ALA A 116 17.94 -20.59 46.61
C ALA A 116 16.53 -21.16 46.47
#